data_AF-A0A7R9ZK85-F1
#
_entry.id   AF-A0A7R9ZK85-F1
#
_cell.length_a   1.000
_cell.length_b   1.000
_cell.length_c   1.000
_cell.angle_alpha   90.00
_cell.angle_beta   90.00
_cell.angle_gamma   90.00
#
_symmetry.space_group_name_H-M   'P 1'
#
loop_
_entity.id
_entity.type
_entity.pdbx_description
1 polymer ?
#
loop_
_entity_poly.entity_id
_entity_poly.type
_entity_poly.pdbx_seq_one_letter_code
_entity_poly.pdbx_strand_id
1 'polypeptide(L)'
;IRRHLDAAAASPIPKRRPNAMNRYGLVIDKDSEGGVTYPEIDAFRDFVVDRYMRPFGRTWFNEYAGPDDDKEAYAFTIAYSADKDVKLKEHSDASLVTMNVNLNLPHEDYDGSLIAFVDEEGTKHELVFQPGMALLHRGMHRHSALPLNEGQRHNMVFWLFGENGYVRIAKYDDDERLNLEQRWTVPRAADTSDAEGDYDGNSESGGEEEEEAESNEVEEQSEDIHEDNENENEDEYGYSANTAMSNEADGDDMNEEPSKDDATDNDREEIIETSTV
;
A
#
# COMPACT_ATOMS: atom_id res chain seq x y z
N ILE A 1 -16.01 5.28 7.09
CA ILE A 1 -15.02 4.30 6.58
C ILE A 1 -15.30 2.89 7.10
N ARG A 2 -15.06 2.55 8.38
CA ARG A 2 -15.26 1.19 8.94
C ARG A 2 -16.56 0.50 8.51
N ARG A 3 -17.70 1.18 8.65
CA ARG A 3 -19.03 0.69 8.21
C ARG A 3 -19.10 0.28 6.73
N HIS A 4 -18.46 1.05 5.84
CA HIS A 4 -18.46 0.74 4.41
C HIS A 4 -17.54 -0.44 4.10
N LEU A 5 -16.38 -0.52 4.76
CA LEU A 5 -15.47 -1.66 4.63
C LEU A 5 -16.12 -2.96 5.13
N ASP A 6 -16.88 -2.91 6.23
CA ASP A 6 -17.68 -4.06 6.70
C ASP A 6 -18.72 -4.49 5.68
N ALA A 7 -19.48 -3.54 5.13
CA ALA A 7 -20.50 -3.84 4.13
C ALA A 7 -19.89 -4.45 2.86
N ALA A 8 -18.76 -3.92 2.40
CA ALA A 8 -18.02 -4.46 1.25
C ALA A 8 -17.48 -5.88 1.55
N ALA A 9 -16.88 -6.08 2.72
CA ALA A 9 -16.39 -7.39 3.15
C ALA A 9 -17.52 -8.43 3.21
N ALA A 10 -18.67 -8.08 3.80
CA ALA A 10 -19.84 -8.94 3.95
C ALA A 10 -20.64 -9.17 2.66
N SER A 11 -20.37 -8.41 1.59
CA SER A 11 -21.08 -8.56 0.31
C SER A 11 -20.81 -9.92 -0.35
N PRO A 12 -21.70 -10.41 -1.22
CA PRO A 12 -21.43 -11.61 -2.03
C PRO A 12 -20.49 -11.35 -3.22
N ILE A 13 -20.06 -10.09 -3.43
CA ILE A 13 -19.22 -9.71 -4.56
C ILE A 13 -17.83 -10.33 -4.40
N PRO A 14 -17.26 -10.99 -5.44
CA PRO A 14 -15.89 -11.47 -5.43
C PRO A 14 -14.89 -10.37 -5.06
N LYS A 15 -13.93 -10.71 -4.21
CA LYS A 15 -12.92 -9.77 -3.69
C LYS A 15 -11.54 -10.28 -4.03
N ARG A 16 -10.69 -9.39 -4.54
CA ARG A 16 -9.25 -9.66 -4.70
C ARG A 16 -8.57 -9.66 -3.33
N ARG A 17 -7.66 -10.61 -3.10
CA ARG A 17 -6.81 -10.61 -1.91
C ARG A 17 -5.86 -9.39 -1.95
N PRO A 18 -5.60 -8.73 -0.82
CA PRO A 18 -4.68 -7.59 -0.78
C PRO A 18 -3.30 -7.89 -1.36
N ASN A 19 -2.70 -9.01 -0.95
CA ASN A 19 -1.42 -9.48 -1.49
C ASN A 19 -1.23 -10.97 -1.20
N ALA A 20 -0.09 -11.53 -1.61
CA ALA A 20 0.23 -12.94 -1.42
C ALA A 20 0.33 -13.35 0.07
N MET A 21 0.60 -12.40 0.97
CA MET A 21 0.83 -12.66 2.40
C MET A 21 -0.44 -12.49 3.25
N ASN A 22 -1.39 -11.65 2.82
CA ASN A 22 -2.63 -11.36 3.53
C ASN A 22 -3.83 -11.98 2.81
N ARG A 23 -4.49 -12.96 3.43
CA ARG A 23 -5.64 -13.64 2.81
C ARG A 23 -6.94 -12.90 3.00
N TYR A 24 -7.02 -12.05 4.02
CA TYR A 24 -8.22 -11.32 4.40
C TYR A 24 -8.00 -9.82 4.35
N GLY A 25 -8.93 -9.13 3.69
CA GLY A 25 -8.89 -7.70 3.46
C GLY A 25 -9.47 -7.34 2.10
N LEU A 26 -9.37 -6.07 1.76
CA LEU A 26 -9.88 -5.47 0.53
C LEU A 26 -8.78 -4.61 -0.08
N VAL A 27 -8.57 -4.73 -1.39
CA VAL A 27 -7.88 -3.70 -2.17
C VAL A 27 -8.81 -2.48 -2.23
N ILE A 28 -8.34 -1.29 -1.88
CA ILE A 28 -9.12 -0.03 -1.88
C ILE A 28 -8.41 1.00 -2.75
N ASP A 29 -8.05 0.56 -3.94
CA ASP A 29 -7.29 1.33 -4.91
C ASP A 29 -8.04 1.29 -6.25
N LYS A 30 -8.39 2.47 -6.77
CA LYS A 30 -9.19 2.63 -7.99
C LYS A 30 -8.45 2.20 -9.25
N ASP A 31 -7.13 2.22 -9.21
CA ASP A 31 -6.26 1.89 -10.35
C ASP A 31 -5.93 0.38 -10.37
N SER A 32 -6.39 -0.36 -9.36
CA SER A 32 -6.18 -1.79 -9.22
C SER A 32 -7.41 -2.60 -9.63
N GLU A 33 -7.20 -3.58 -10.51
CA GLU A 33 -8.24 -4.54 -10.89
C GLU A 33 -8.78 -5.28 -9.65
N GLY A 34 -10.12 -5.31 -9.51
CA GLY A 34 -10.79 -5.92 -8.37
C GLY A 34 -10.73 -5.08 -7.08
N GLY A 35 -10.33 -3.81 -7.18
CA GLY A 35 -10.38 -2.83 -6.10
C GLY A 35 -11.82 -2.46 -5.70
N VAL A 36 -12.05 -2.32 -4.39
CA VAL A 36 -13.28 -1.77 -3.82
C VAL A 36 -13.18 -0.25 -3.85
N THR A 37 -13.64 0.34 -4.94
CA THR A 37 -13.62 1.78 -5.18
C THR A 37 -15.03 2.37 -5.19
N TYR A 38 -15.13 3.59 -4.67
CA TYR A 38 -16.26 4.51 -4.79
C TYR A 38 -15.75 5.92 -4.47
N PRO A 39 -16.40 6.99 -4.96
CA PRO A 39 -15.83 8.34 -4.92
C PRO A 39 -15.33 8.78 -3.54
N GLU A 40 -16.04 8.43 -2.47
CA GLU A 40 -15.67 8.81 -1.11
C GLU A 40 -14.47 8.03 -0.54
N ILE A 41 -14.25 6.77 -0.91
CA ILE A 41 -13.05 6.04 -0.46
C ILE A 41 -11.81 6.48 -1.24
N ASP A 42 -11.96 6.78 -2.52
CA ASP A 42 -10.86 7.27 -3.36
C ASP A 42 -10.43 8.67 -2.89
N ALA A 43 -11.40 9.57 -2.67
CA ALA A 43 -11.12 10.89 -2.13
C ALA A 43 -10.47 10.83 -0.74
N PHE A 44 -10.85 9.86 0.09
CA PHE A 44 -10.20 9.64 1.39
C PHE A 44 -8.76 9.13 1.24
N ARG A 45 -8.52 8.16 0.36
CA ARG A 45 -7.17 7.66 0.03
C ARG A 45 -6.29 8.83 -0.42
N ASP A 46 -6.73 9.58 -1.41
CA ASP A 46 -5.98 10.70 -1.99
C ASP A 46 -5.67 11.76 -0.93
N PHE A 47 -6.68 12.10 -0.10
CA PHE A 47 -6.47 12.99 1.03
C PHE A 47 -5.41 12.49 2.02
N VAL A 48 -5.44 11.21 2.41
CA VAL A 48 -4.44 10.65 3.35
C VAL A 48 -3.04 10.69 2.74
N VAL A 49 -2.93 10.25 1.48
CA VAL A 49 -1.65 10.19 0.76
C VAL A 49 -1.06 11.59 0.60
N ASP A 50 -1.83 12.52 0.04
CA ASP A 50 -1.33 13.84 -0.33
C ASP A 50 -1.15 14.76 0.88
N ARG A 51 -2.05 14.69 1.87
CA ARG A 51 -2.00 15.61 3.02
C ARG A 51 -0.99 15.19 4.08
N TYR A 52 -0.75 13.89 4.24
CA TYR A 52 0.04 13.34 5.34
C TYR A 52 1.17 12.43 4.88
N MET A 53 0.89 11.42 4.06
CA MET A 53 1.89 10.40 3.73
C MET A 53 3.09 10.97 2.97
N ARG A 54 2.86 11.73 1.90
CA ARG A 54 3.95 12.33 1.11
C ARG A 54 4.77 13.32 1.92
N PRO A 55 4.19 14.32 2.61
CA PRO A 55 4.99 15.30 3.32
C PRO A 55 5.81 14.68 4.46
N PHE A 56 5.24 13.74 5.20
CA PHE A 56 5.97 13.05 6.26
C PHE A 56 7.03 12.09 5.72
N GLY A 57 6.71 11.33 4.67
CA GLY A 57 7.66 10.43 4.01
C GLY A 57 8.88 11.18 3.47
N ARG A 58 8.65 12.28 2.75
CA ARG A 58 9.69 13.16 2.23
C ARG A 58 10.48 13.90 3.31
N THR A 59 9.93 14.04 4.51
CA THR A 59 10.61 14.68 5.64
C THR A 59 11.50 13.70 6.40
N TRP A 60 10.94 12.56 6.81
CA TRP A 60 11.63 11.57 7.64
C TRP A 60 12.55 10.65 6.84
N PHE A 61 12.24 10.40 5.56
CA PHE A 61 13.03 9.54 4.67
C PHE A 61 13.60 10.35 3.51
N ASN A 62 14.03 11.59 3.77
CA ASN A 62 14.52 12.53 2.76
C ASN A 62 15.75 12.02 1.98
N GLU A 63 16.49 11.05 2.52
CA GLU A 63 17.61 10.42 1.82
C GLU A 63 17.14 9.51 0.68
N TYR A 64 15.87 9.09 0.66
CA TYR A 64 15.31 8.16 -0.32
C TYR A 64 14.12 8.72 -1.09
N ALA A 65 13.44 9.73 -0.55
CA ALA A 65 12.23 10.30 -1.12
C ALA A 65 12.52 11.55 -1.95
N GLY A 66 12.71 11.36 -3.25
CA GLY A 66 12.89 12.43 -4.24
C GLY A 66 11.60 12.85 -4.94
N PRO A 67 11.70 13.75 -5.95
CA PRO A 67 10.54 14.26 -6.69
C PRO A 67 9.71 13.18 -7.39
N ASP A 68 10.33 12.07 -7.80
CA ASP A 68 9.74 11.06 -8.68
C ASP A 68 9.56 9.69 -8.00
N ASP A 69 9.96 9.55 -6.74
CA ASP A 69 9.92 8.26 -6.04
C ASP A 69 8.59 8.00 -5.31
N ASP A 70 7.65 8.93 -5.39
CA ASP A 70 6.38 8.82 -4.70
C ASP A 70 5.15 9.01 -5.59
N LYS A 71 5.27 9.12 -6.91
CA LYS A 71 4.15 9.48 -7.81
C LYS A 71 2.88 8.66 -7.63
N GLU A 72 2.99 7.37 -7.33
CA GLU A 72 1.88 6.44 -7.22
C GLU A 72 1.68 5.95 -5.79
N ALA A 73 0.46 5.50 -5.49
CA ALA A 73 0.15 4.87 -4.22
C ALA A 73 -0.72 3.64 -4.43
N TYR A 74 -0.63 2.69 -3.51
CA TYR A 74 -1.47 1.51 -3.47
C TYR A 74 -2.07 1.38 -2.07
N ALA A 75 -3.38 1.19 -1.98
CA ALA A 75 -4.07 1.13 -0.71
C ALA A 75 -4.85 -0.17 -0.56
N PHE A 76 -4.75 -0.78 0.62
CA PHE A 76 -5.44 -2.02 0.94
C PHE A 76 -5.74 -2.12 2.43
N THR A 77 -6.64 -3.02 2.79
CA THR A 77 -6.95 -3.33 4.19
C THR A 77 -6.47 -4.72 4.54
N ILE A 78 -6.19 -4.94 5.82
CA ILE A 78 -5.85 -6.26 6.36
C ILE A 78 -6.76 -6.54 7.54
N ALA A 79 -7.29 -7.76 7.62
CA ALA A 79 -8.05 -8.22 8.78
C ALA A 79 -7.34 -9.41 9.43
N TYR A 80 -6.75 -9.16 10.59
CA TYR A 80 -6.14 -10.19 11.44
C TYR A 80 -7.15 -10.70 12.45
N SER A 81 -7.12 -12.00 12.76
CA SER A 81 -7.94 -12.61 13.80
C SER A 81 -7.16 -13.72 14.50
N ALA A 82 -7.43 -13.99 15.77
CA ALA A 82 -6.73 -15.06 16.49
C ALA A 82 -6.91 -16.46 15.84
N ASP A 83 -8.01 -16.67 15.11
CA ASP A 83 -8.32 -17.91 14.38
C ASP A 83 -7.81 -17.93 12.92
N LYS A 84 -7.31 -16.79 12.38
CA LYS A 84 -7.01 -16.61 10.95
C LYS A 84 -5.86 -15.61 10.73
N ASP A 85 -4.88 -16.01 9.92
CA ASP A 85 -3.71 -15.18 9.57
C ASP A 85 -2.93 -14.71 10.82
N VAL A 86 -2.47 -15.70 11.59
CA VAL A 86 -1.93 -15.53 12.94
C VAL A 86 -0.57 -14.85 12.98
N LYS A 87 0.16 -14.70 11.87
CA LYS A 87 1.42 -13.92 11.85
C LYS A 87 1.80 -13.54 10.44
N LEU A 88 2.44 -12.38 10.30
CA LEU A 88 3.18 -12.04 9.10
C LEU A 88 4.66 -12.25 9.41
N LYS A 89 5.32 -13.15 8.65
CA LYS A 89 6.76 -13.37 8.80
C LYS A 89 7.51 -12.07 8.58
N GLU A 90 8.75 -12.03 9.04
CA GLU A 90 9.65 -10.91 8.75
C GLU A 90 9.77 -10.70 7.23
N HIS A 91 9.56 -9.47 6.78
CA HIS A 91 9.57 -9.07 5.38
C HIS A 91 9.89 -7.59 5.25
N SER A 92 10.02 -7.15 4.01
CA SER A 92 10.07 -5.75 3.59
C SER A 92 8.90 -5.50 2.64
N ASP A 93 8.38 -4.29 2.63
CA ASP A 93 7.34 -3.89 1.68
C ASP A 93 7.94 -3.46 0.35
N ALA A 94 7.21 -3.73 -0.73
CA ALA A 94 7.51 -3.22 -2.06
C ALA A 94 7.04 -1.76 -2.20
N SER A 95 7.55 -0.89 -1.33
CA SER A 95 7.21 0.53 -1.28
C SER A 95 8.44 1.36 -0.91
N LEU A 96 8.44 2.64 -1.31
CA LEU A 96 9.35 3.63 -0.76
C LEU A 96 8.99 3.88 0.72
N VAL A 97 7.72 4.19 0.96
CA VAL A 97 7.17 4.45 2.29
C VAL A 97 5.90 3.61 2.45
N THR A 98 5.75 3.01 3.63
CA THR A 98 4.51 2.37 4.07
C THR A 98 3.88 3.17 5.19
N MET A 99 2.58 3.46 5.05
CA MET A 99 1.72 3.93 6.13
C MET A 99 0.77 2.81 6.52
N ASN A 100 0.73 2.46 7.79
CA ASN A 100 -0.20 1.49 8.35
C ASN A 100 -1.08 2.20 9.38
N VAL A 101 -2.39 2.11 9.26
CA VAL A 101 -3.36 2.77 10.15
C VAL A 101 -4.22 1.71 10.81
N ASN A 102 -4.27 1.74 12.13
CA ASN A 102 -5.14 0.87 12.91
C ASN A 102 -6.58 1.41 12.88
N LEU A 103 -7.49 0.65 12.28
CA LEU A 103 -8.90 1.00 12.10
C LEU A 103 -9.84 0.43 13.17
N ASN A 104 -9.32 -0.28 14.18
CA ASN A 104 -10.14 -0.72 15.30
C ASN A 104 -10.87 0.48 15.93
N LEU A 105 -12.12 0.26 16.30
CA LEU A 105 -12.89 1.25 17.05
C LEU A 105 -12.42 1.29 18.51
N PRO A 106 -12.67 2.37 19.27
CA PRO A 106 -12.21 2.48 20.66
C PRO A 106 -12.71 1.42 21.65
N HIS A 107 -13.62 0.54 21.22
CA HIS A 107 -14.19 -0.56 22.01
C HIS A 107 -13.88 -1.94 21.41
N GLU A 108 -13.10 -2.00 20.32
CA GLU A 108 -12.65 -3.24 19.69
C GLU A 108 -11.25 -3.58 20.20
N ASP A 109 -11.19 -4.00 21.47
CA ASP A 109 -9.95 -4.40 22.13
C ASP A 109 -9.37 -5.69 21.52
N TYR A 110 -8.05 -5.79 21.54
CA TYR A 110 -7.31 -6.98 21.17
C TYR A 110 -6.01 -7.06 21.97
N ASP A 111 -5.44 -8.26 22.09
CA ASP A 111 -4.16 -8.50 22.75
C ASP A 111 -3.13 -9.07 21.78
N GLY A 112 -1.87 -8.70 21.99
CA GLY A 112 -0.76 -9.01 21.11
C GLY A 112 -0.75 -8.16 19.83
N SER A 113 -0.37 -8.76 18.72
CA SER A 113 -0.22 -8.10 17.41
C SER A 113 0.72 -6.90 17.40
N LEU A 114 1.82 -6.99 18.15
CA LEU A 114 2.88 -6.00 18.08
C LEU A 114 3.46 -5.98 16.66
N ILE A 115 3.93 -4.80 16.25
CA ILE A 115 4.72 -4.66 15.03
C ILE A 115 6.18 -4.63 15.46
N ALA A 116 6.97 -5.59 14.99
CA ALA A 116 8.38 -5.70 15.32
C ALA A 116 9.23 -5.23 14.13
N PHE A 117 10.04 -4.19 14.33
CA PHE A 117 11.03 -3.70 13.36
C PHE A 117 12.40 -4.24 13.67
N VAL A 118 13.19 -4.53 12.63
CA VAL A 118 14.55 -5.07 12.77
C VAL A 118 15.57 -4.01 12.39
N ASP A 119 16.42 -3.63 13.33
CA ASP A 119 17.51 -2.67 13.09
C ASP A 119 18.67 -3.28 12.26
N GLU A 120 19.73 -2.49 12.07
CA GLU A 120 20.90 -2.89 11.29
C GLU A 120 21.70 -4.00 11.98
N GLU A 121 21.68 -4.03 13.32
CA GLU A 121 22.30 -5.06 14.16
C GLU A 121 21.49 -6.36 14.22
N GLY A 122 20.25 -6.36 13.72
CA GLY A 122 19.35 -7.51 13.75
C GLY A 122 18.47 -7.60 15.01
N THR A 123 18.49 -6.58 15.86
CA THR A 123 17.67 -6.50 17.07
C THR A 123 16.23 -6.13 16.71
N LYS A 124 15.27 -6.75 17.41
CA LYS A 124 13.84 -6.49 17.22
C LYS A 124 13.34 -5.44 18.20
N HIS A 125 12.70 -4.41 17.66
CA HIS A 125 12.04 -3.35 18.40
C HIS A 125 10.54 -3.45 18.20
N GLU A 126 9.81 -3.68 19.31
CA GLU A 126 8.37 -3.96 19.27
C GLU A 126 7.57 -2.70 19.58
N LEU A 127 6.55 -2.46 18.76
CA LEU A 127 5.59 -1.37 18.93
C LEU A 127 4.21 -1.93 19.25
N VAL A 128 3.62 -1.45 20.34
CA VAL A 128 2.19 -1.62 20.60
C VAL A 128 1.42 -0.71 19.65
N PHE A 129 0.70 -1.31 18.71
CA PHE A 129 -0.09 -0.56 17.75
C PHE A 129 -1.51 -0.42 18.30
N GLN A 130 -1.98 0.78 18.61
CA GLN A 130 -3.29 1.01 19.25
C GLN A 130 -4.34 1.49 18.23
N PRO A 131 -5.65 1.30 18.51
CA PRO A 131 -6.73 1.86 17.71
C PRO A 131 -6.53 3.35 17.37
N GLY A 132 -6.64 3.70 16.09
CA GLY A 132 -6.45 5.08 15.60
C GLY A 132 -5.00 5.53 15.40
N MET A 133 -4.00 4.73 15.79
CA MET A 133 -2.60 5.04 15.48
C MET A 133 -2.31 4.88 13.98
N ALA A 134 -1.49 5.77 13.45
CA ALA A 134 -0.85 5.65 12.15
C ALA A 134 0.66 5.47 12.35
N LEU A 135 1.22 4.48 11.67
CA LEU A 135 2.64 4.13 11.67
C LEU A 135 3.20 4.36 10.27
N LEU A 136 4.25 5.17 10.16
CA LEU A 136 4.95 5.42 8.92
C LEU A 136 6.37 4.87 9.00
N HIS A 137 6.79 4.07 8.01
CA HIS A 137 8.15 3.56 7.93
C HIS A 137 8.63 3.45 6.48
N ARG A 138 9.95 3.35 6.30
CA ARG A 138 10.54 3.00 5.00
C ARG A 138 10.08 1.60 4.61
N GLY A 139 9.58 1.40 3.39
CA GLY A 139 9.01 0.11 2.97
C GLY A 139 10.03 -1.02 3.05
N MET A 140 11.25 -0.74 2.58
CA MET A 140 12.33 -1.71 2.66
C MET A 140 12.82 -2.02 4.11
N HIS A 141 12.37 -1.32 5.17
CA HIS A 141 12.75 -1.62 6.56
C HIS A 141 12.11 -2.95 6.97
N ARG A 142 12.95 -3.93 7.36
CA ARG A 142 12.48 -5.25 7.76
C ARG A 142 11.58 -5.16 8.98
N HIS A 143 10.42 -5.79 8.90
CA HIS A 143 9.45 -5.81 9.98
C HIS A 143 8.57 -7.06 9.93
N SER A 144 7.85 -7.32 11.01
CA SER A 144 6.89 -8.43 11.13
C SER A 144 5.68 -8.00 11.96
N ALA A 145 4.56 -8.68 11.74
CA ALA A 145 3.39 -8.58 12.60
C ALA A 145 3.33 -9.83 13.47
N LEU A 146 3.49 -9.64 14.79
CA LEU A 146 3.41 -10.72 15.77
C LEU A 146 1.96 -11.24 15.88
N PRO A 147 1.76 -12.45 16.42
CA PRO A 147 0.43 -12.99 16.61
C PRO A 147 -0.50 -12.17 17.50
N LEU A 148 -1.78 -12.20 17.13
CA LEU A 148 -2.88 -11.88 18.05
C LEU A 148 -3.03 -13.02 19.04
N ASN A 149 -3.17 -12.68 20.32
CA ASN A 149 -3.57 -13.63 21.35
C ASN A 149 -5.11 -13.69 21.45
N GLU A 150 -5.78 -12.54 21.29
CA GLU A 150 -7.23 -12.43 21.31
C GLU A 150 -7.71 -11.26 20.42
N GLY A 151 -9.01 -11.27 20.08
CA GLY A 151 -9.62 -10.20 19.31
C GLY A 151 -9.29 -10.22 17.81
N GLN A 152 -9.53 -9.07 17.18
CA GLN A 152 -9.29 -8.85 15.75
C GLN A 152 -8.61 -7.49 15.56
N ARG A 153 -7.71 -7.42 14.59
CA ARG A 153 -7.06 -6.16 14.22
C ARG A 153 -7.33 -5.83 12.77
N HIS A 154 -7.91 -4.66 12.53
CA HIS A 154 -8.22 -4.15 11.21
C HIS A 154 -7.27 -3.02 10.86
N ASN A 155 -6.51 -3.18 9.79
CA ASN A 155 -5.57 -2.16 9.33
C ASN A 155 -5.95 -1.64 7.95
N MET A 156 -5.61 -0.39 7.70
CA MET A 156 -5.53 0.19 6.36
C MET A 156 -4.07 0.54 6.08
N VAL A 157 -3.55 0.00 4.99
CA VAL A 157 -2.15 0.14 4.59
C VAL A 157 -2.09 0.89 3.27
N PHE A 158 -1.19 1.85 3.21
CA PHE A 158 -0.85 2.61 2.01
C PHE A 158 0.63 2.37 1.72
N TRP A 159 0.92 2.05 0.46
CA TRP A 159 2.25 2.01 -0.10
C TRP A 159 2.41 3.19 -1.04
N LEU A 160 3.58 3.82 -0.98
CA LEU A 160 3.95 4.93 -1.83
C LEU A 160 5.19 4.53 -2.62
N PHE A 161 5.20 4.82 -3.92
CA PHE A 161 6.29 4.45 -4.84
C PHE A 161 6.29 5.36 -6.06
N GLY A 162 7.38 5.33 -6.82
CA GLY A 162 7.52 6.08 -8.06
C GLY A 162 6.70 5.48 -9.19
N GLU A 163 6.78 6.09 -10.37
CA GLU A 163 6.02 5.63 -11.54
C GLU A 163 6.25 4.14 -11.83
N ASN A 164 5.18 3.45 -12.22
CA ASN A 164 5.18 2.03 -12.54
C ASN A 164 5.70 1.13 -11.40
N GLY A 165 5.42 1.51 -10.14
CA GLY A 165 5.87 0.73 -8.98
C GLY A 165 7.35 0.89 -8.61
N TYR A 166 8.05 1.91 -9.12
CA TYR A 166 9.47 2.09 -8.83
C TYR A 166 9.77 2.33 -7.34
N VAL A 167 10.69 1.57 -6.76
CA VAL A 167 11.13 1.75 -5.37
C VAL A 167 12.61 2.10 -5.34
N ARG A 168 12.91 3.32 -4.89
CA ARG A 168 14.30 3.75 -4.68
C ARG A 168 14.93 3.01 -3.50
N ILE A 169 16.08 2.40 -3.75
CA ILE A 169 16.90 1.73 -2.73
C ILE A 169 18.19 2.48 -2.40
N ALA A 170 18.67 3.34 -3.31
CA ALA A 170 19.88 4.12 -3.14
C ALA A 170 19.58 5.48 -2.50
N LYS A 171 20.49 5.98 -1.67
CA LYS A 171 20.37 7.32 -1.09
C LYS A 171 20.64 8.38 -2.14
N TYR A 172 19.95 9.51 -2.05
CA TYR A 172 20.31 10.76 -2.70
C TYR A 172 21.49 11.42 -2.00
N ASP A 173 22.34 12.05 -2.81
CA ASP A 173 23.35 13.00 -2.32
C ASP A 173 22.67 14.24 -1.75
N ASP A 174 23.35 14.93 -0.83
CA ASP A 174 22.74 16.02 -0.05
C ASP A 174 22.18 17.17 -0.91
N ASP A 175 22.79 17.43 -2.08
CA ASP A 175 22.39 18.48 -3.02
C ASP A 175 21.26 18.06 -3.97
N GLU A 176 20.97 16.76 -4.07
CA GLU A 176 19.86 16.21 -4.86
C GLU A 176 18.56 16.08 -4.05
N ARG A 177 18.65 16.19 -2.72
CA ARG A 177 17.50 16.02 -1.80
C ARG A 177 16.50 17.17 -1.95
N LEU A 178 15.22 16.83 -1.84
CA LEU A 178 14.14 17.81 -1.79
C LEU A 178 14.38 18.83 -0.68
N ASN A 179 14.23 20.12 -1.00
CA ASN A 179 14.21 21.19 -0.01
C ASN A 179 12.90 21.18 0.79
N LEU A 180 12.83 21.94 1.89
CA LEU A 180 11.66 21.97 2.75
C LEU A 180 10.36 22.29 2.02
N GLU A 181 10.34 23.29 1.14
CA GLU A 181 9.14 23.67 0.40
C GLU A 181 8.67 22.55 -0.54
N GLN A 182 9.60 21.94 -1.28
CA GLN A 182 9.30 20.85 -2.20
C GLN A 182 8.70 19.62 -1.49
N ARG A 183 9.11 19.33 -0.25
CA ARG A 183 8.58 18.21 0.54
C ARG A 183 7.07 18.31 0.79
N TRP A 184 6.50 19.51 0.79
CA TRP A 184 5.08 19.75 1.05
C TRP A 184 4.22 19.91 -0.22
N THR A 185 4.77 19.62 -1.39
CA THR A 185 4.03 19.68 -2.67
C THR A 185 3.32 18.37 -3.00
N VAL A 186 2.22 18.43 -3.72
CA VAL A 186 1.60 17.24 -4.33
C VAL A 186 2.16 17.08 -5.74
N PRO A 187 2.68 15.90 -6.13
CA PRO A 187 3.15 15.70 -7.49
C PRO A 187 1.97 15.87 -8.47
N ARG A 188 2.18 16.67 -9.51
CA ARG A 188 1.21 16.80 -10.60
C ARG A 188 1.37 15.60 -11.53
N ALA A 189 0.26 15.12 -12.08
CA ALA A 189 0.33 14.27 -13.26
C ALA A 189 1.07 15.04 -14.36
N ALA A 190 1.96 14.37 -15.09
CA ALA A 190 2.64 14.99 -16.21
C ALA A 190 1.59 15.52 -17.21
N ASP A 191 1.67 16.82 -17.54
CA ASP A 191 0.88 17.39 -18.62
C ASP A 191 1.33 16.69 -19.91
N THR A 192 0.48 15.85 -20.48
CA THR A 192 0.75 15.18 -21.76
C THR A 192 0.73 16.15 -22.96
N SER A 193 0.60 17.46 -22.72
CA SER A 193 0.54 18.49 -23.77
C SER A 193 1.89 18.80 -24.41
N ASP A 194 3.01 18.36 -23.84
CA ASP A 194 4.35 18.65 -24.38
C ASP A 194 4.88 17.55 -25.32
N ALA A 195 4.05 16.54 -25.63
CA ALA A 195 4.40 15.41 -26.51
C ALA A 195 3.88 15.54 -27.95
N GLU A 196 3.31 16.69 -28.36
CA GLU A 196 3.10 16.99 -29.78
C GLU A 196 4.29 17.80 -30.32
N GLY A 197 5.35 17.08 -30.66
CA GLY A 197 6.44 17.63 -31.47
C GLY A 197 5.95 17.96 -32.88
N ASP A 198 6.34 19.16 -33.34
CA ASP A 198 6.26 19.68 -34.71
C ASP A 198 6.31 18.56 -35.77
N TYR A 199 5.16 18.21 -36.32
CA TYR A 199 5.07 17.50 -37.60
C TYR A 199 4.68 18.50 -38.68
N ASP A 200 5.70 19.05 -39.36
CA ASP A 200 5.53 19.85 -40.56
C ASP A 200 5.08 18.92 -41.71
N GLY A 201 3.81 19.03 -42.09
CA GLY A 201 3.15 18.18 -43.06
C GLY A 201 2.19 18.97 -43.95
N ASN A 202 2.75 19.72 -44.90
CA ASN A 202 1.99 20.35 -45.97
C ASN A 202 1.47 19.30 -46.99
N SER A 203 0.16 19.13 -47.14
CA SER A 203 -0.47 18.86 -48.45
C SER A 203 -2.00 19.00 -48.42
N GLU A 204 -2.51 19.55 -49.52
CA GLU A 204 -3.85 20.05 -49.83
C GLU A 204 -5.01 19.02 -49.87
N SER A 205 -6.20 19.60 -49.67
CA SER A 205 -7.46 19.40 -50.41
C SER A 205 -8.39 18.22 -50.07
N GLY A 206 -9.66 18.58 -49.87
CA GLY A 206 -10.79 17.90 -50.50
C GLY A 206 -11.91 17.44 -49.57
N GLY A 207 -13.11 17.99 -49.79
CA GLY A 207 -14.36 17.24 -49.63
C GLY A 207 -15.17 17.54 -48.37
N GLU A 208 -16.12 18.48 -48.50
CA GLU A 208 -17.36 18.48 -47.73
C GLU A 208 -18.18 17.25 -48.14
N GLU A 209 -18.73 16.51 -47.17
CA GLU A 209 -19.98 15.76 -47.34
C GLU A 209 -20.63 15.54 -45.97
N GLU A 210 -21.78 16.21 -45.78
CA GLU A 210 -22.79 15.91 -44.77
C GLU A 210 -23.47 14.58 -45.14
N GLU A 211 -23.72 13.70 -44.17
CA GLU A 211 -24.83 12.77 -44.31
C GLU A 211 -25.42 12.36 -42.95
N GLU A 212 -26.70 12.02 -43.03
CA GLU A 212 -27.73 12.25 -42.04
C GLU A 212 -27.87 11.15 -40.98
N ALA A 213 -28.61 11.51 -39.94
CA ALA A 213 -29.14 10.60 -38.94
C ALA A 213 -30.24 9.70 -39.55
N GLU A 214 -30.15 8.40 -39.35
CA GLU A 214 -31.31 7.51 -39.38
C GLU A 214 -31.43 6.70 -38.09
N SER A 215 -32.59 6.90 -37.47
CA SER A 215 -33.19 6.13 -36.38
C SER A 215 -33.52 4.70 -36.81
N ASN A 216 -33.35 3.73 -35.91
CA ASN A 216 -34.20 2.55 -35.87
C ASN A 216 -34.42 2.10 -34.42
N GLU A 217 -35.68 2.24 -33.97
CA GLU A 217 -36.28 1.47 -32.89
C GLU A 217 -36.67 0.10 -33.44
N VAL A 218 -36.36 -1.01 -32.76
CA VAL A 218 -37.23 -2.21 -32.69
C VAL A 218 -36.98 -2.96 -31.37
N GLU A 219 -38.04 -2.98 -30.55
CA GLU A 219 -38.61 -4.00 -29.66
C GLU A 219 -37.77 -4.93 -28.76
N GLU A 220 -38.22 -4.95 -27.50
CA GLU A 220 -37.99 -5.96 -26.46
C GLU A 220 -38.36 -7.39 -26.90
N GLN A 221 -37.60 -8.38 -26.43
CA GLN A 221 -38.18 -9.54 -25.74
C GLN A 221 -37.16 -10.34 -24.91
N SER A 222 -37.72 -10.98 -23.90
CA SER A 222 -37.22 -11.55 -22.66
C SER A 222 -36.64 -12.98 -22.73
N GLU A 223 -35.89 -13.32 -21.65
CA GLU A 223 -35.58 -14.66 -21.10
C GLU A 223 -34.65 -15.53 -21.98
N ASP A 224 -33.53 -16.08 -21.49
CA ASP A 224 -33.48 -17.11 -20.46
C ASP A 224 -32.04 -17.36 -19.99
N ILE A 225 -31.92 -17.86 -18.76
CA ILE A 225 -30.68 -18.27 -18.10
C ILE A 225 -30.31 -19.67 -18.58
N HIS A 226 -29.07 -19.87 -19.04
CA HIS A 226 -28.41 -21.17 -18.94
C HIS A 226 -26.89 -20.99 -18.73
N GLU A 227 -26.44 -21.55 -17.61
CA GLU A 227 -25.04 -21.83 -17.29
C GLU A 227 -24.45 -22.76 -18.36
N ASP A 228 -23.28 -22.42 -18.89
CA ASP A 228 -22.32 -23.40 -19.37
C ASP A 228 -20.90 -22.89 -19.08
N ASN A 229 -20.11 -23.83 -18.56
CA ASN A 229 -18.76 -23.70 -18.04
C ASN A 229 -17.76 -24.15 -19.13
N GLU A 230 -16.53 -23.64 -19.04
CA GLU A 230 -15.34 -23.96 -19.88
C GLU A 230 -15.39 -23.28 -21.28
N ASN A 231 -14.37 -22.54 -21.75
CA ASN A 231 -12.94 -22.77 -21.65
C ASN A 231 -12.12 -21.49 -21.99
N GLU A 232 -10.93 -21.40 -21.39
CA GLU A 232 -9.68 -20.77 -21.85
C GLU A 232 -9.73 -19.71 -22.97
N ASN A 233 -9.31 -18.49 -22.63
CA ASN A 233 -8.42 -17.69 -23.48
C ASN A 233 -7.50 -16.82 -22.61
N GLU A 234 -6.23 -16.86 -22.97
CA GLU A 234 -5.13 -16.07 -22.43
C GLU A 234 -5.34 -14.60 -22.79
N ASP A 235 -5.33 -13.72 -21.80
CA ASP A 235 -5.10 -12.29 -22.01
C ASP A 235 -3.89 -11.85 -21.19
N GLU A 236 -2.82 -11.66 -21.95
CA GLU A 236 -1.57 -10.99 -21.68
C GLU A 236 -1.83 -9.55 -21.23
N TYR A 237 -1.35 -9.21 -20.02
CA TYR A 237 -0.98 -7.88 -19.46
C TYR A 237 -1.21 -7.89 -17.93
N GLY A 238 -0.50 -8.79 -17.25
CA GLY A 238 -0.49 -8.85 -15.79
C GLY A 238 0.65 -8.00 -15.21
N TYR A 239 0.31 -7.01 -14.39
CA TYR A 239 1.27 -6.43 -13.43
C TYR A 239 1.76 -7.55 -12.49
N SER A 240 2.96 -8.06 -12.76
CA SER A 240 3.60 -9.07 -11.91
C SER A 240 4.32 -8.39 -10.76
N ALA A 241 3.67 -8.35 -9.58
CA ALA A 241 4.35 -8.12 -8.31
C ALA A 241 5.15 -9.37 -7.86
N ASN A 242 5.95 -9.94 -8.77
CA ASN A 242 6.78 -11.11 -8.53
C ASN A 242 8.21 -10.79 -8.97
N THR A 243 9.03 -10.27 -8.06
CA THR A 243 10.46 -10.62 -7.95
C THR A 243 10.94 -10.20 -6.56
N ALA A 244 10.95 -11.13 -5.62
CA ALA A 244 11.88 -11.12 -4.51
C ALA A 244 12.27 -12.58 -4.25
N MET A 245 13.44 -12.96 -4.75
CA MET A 245 14.04 -14.27 -4.56
C MET A 245 14.30 -14.50 -3.07
N SER A 246 13.69 -15.55 -2.52
CA SER A 246 14.09 -16.15 -1.25
C SER A 246 15.37 -16.96 -1.48
N ASN A 247 16.51 -16.47 -0.99
CA ASN A 247 17.67 -17.31 -0.73
C ASN A 247 17.61 -17.78 0.72
N GLU A 248 17.06 -18.98 0.94
CA GLU A 248 17.30 -19.75 2.17
C GLU A 248 18.61 -20.52 1.97
N ALA A 249 19.60 -20.24 2.82
CA ALA A 249 20.77 -21.08 3.00
C ALA A 249 20.64 -21.77 4.35
N ASP A 250 20.30 -23.06 4.31
CA ASP A 250 20.40 -23.97 5.44
C ASP A 250 21.87 -24.10 5.86
N GLY A 251 22.13 -23.80 7.13
CA GLY A 251 23.40 -24.06 7.79
C GLY A 251 23.12 -24.57 9.21
N ASP A 252 23.16 -25.89 9.35
CA ASP A 252 23.29 -26.57 10.64
C ASP A 252 24.54 -26.07 11.38
N ASP A 253 24.40 -25.62 12.63
CA ASP A 253 25.44 -25.89 13.63
C ASP A 253 24.88 -25.97 15.05
N MET A 254 25.43 -26.93 15.79
CA MET A 254 25.04 -27.34 17.13
C MET A 254 25.81 -26.58 18.22
N ASN A 255 25.16 -26.48 19.39
CA ASN A 255 25.72 -26.31 20.74
C ASN A 255 26.52 -25.03 21.06
N GLU A 256 26.04 -24.24 22.03
CA GLU A 256 26.56 -24.21 23.41
C GLU A 256 25.82 -23.13 24.22
N GLU A 257 25.33 -23.50 25.41
CA GLU A 257 24.89 -22.54 26.43
C GLU A 257 26.08 -21.73 26.96
N PRO A 258 25.86 -20.47 27.38
CA PRO A 258 26.58 -20.00 28.54
C PRO A 258 25.69 -19.43 29.66
N SER A 259 26.31 -19.52 30.83
CA SER A 259 25.86 -19.25 32.18
C SER A 259 25.36 -17.84 32.47
N LYS A 260 24.48 -17.79 33.46
CA LYS A 260 24.19 -16.63 34.32
C LYS A 260 25.49 -16.01 34.85
N ASP A 261 25.58 -14.67 34.82
CA ASP A 261 25.81 -13.85 36.02
C ASP A 261 25.68 -12.35 35.71
N ASP A 262 24.76 -11.74 36.47
CA ASP A 262 24.73 -10.43 37.13
C ASP A 262 25.39 -9.14 36.60
N ALA A 263 24.61 -8.07 36.85
CA ALA A 263 24.99 -6.73 37.31
C ALA A 263 25.06 -5.55 36.31
N THR A 264 23.97 -4.77 36.40
CA THR A 264 23.88 -3.32 36.66
C THR A 264 24.23 -2.27 35.60
N ASP A 265 23.30 -1.31 35.58
CA ASP A 265 23.42 0.12 35.28
C ASP A 265 23.25 0.54 33.81
N ASN A 266 22.12 1.22 33.54
CA ASN A 266 22.13 2.45 32.77
C ASN A 266 20.79 3.19 32.87
N ASP A 267 20.88 4.41 33.40
CA ASP A 267 20.40 5.65 32.81
C ASP A 267 19.08 5.60 32.02
N ARG A 268 18.05 6.12 32.69
CA ARG A 268 16.77 6.52 32.09
C ARG A 268 16.94 7.88 31.43
N GLU A 269 16.95 7.91 30.10
CA GLU A 269 16.60 9.12 29.36
C GLU A 269 15.09 9.16 29.10
N GLU A 270 14.47 10.27 29.50
CA GLU A 270 13.05 10.56 29.36
C GLU A 270 12.64 10.72 27.88
N ILE A 271 11.63 9.96 27.47
CA ILE A 271 10.90 10.19 26.22
C ILE A 271 9.95 11.37 26.45
N ILE A 272 10.13 12.44 25.67
CA ILE A 272 9.26 13.61 25.67
C ILE A 272 8.03 13.30 24.80
N GLU A 273 6.89 13.03 25.45
CA GLU A 273 5.58 13.10 24.81
C GLU A 273 5.14 14.57 24.69
N THR A 274 5.03 15.09 23.46
CA THR A 274 4.34 16.35 23.22
C THR A 274 2.88 16.08 22.84
N SER A 275 2.00 16.12 23.84
CA SER A 275 0.57 16.38 23.62
C SER A 275 0.34 17.87 23.57
N THR A 276 -0.21 18.38 22.47
CA THR A 276 -0.82 19.72 22.45
C THR A 276 -2.26 19.64 21.97
N VAL A 277 -3.08 20.26 22.83
CA VAL A 277 -4.52 20.60 22.83
C VAL A 277 -5.09 20.99 21.48
#